data_AF-A0A9E4FGX0-F1
#
_entry.id   AF-A0A9E4FGX0-F1
#
_cell.length_a   1.000
_cell.length_b   1.000
_cell.length_c   1.000
_cell.angle_alpha   90.00
_cell.angle_beta   90.00
_cell.angle_gamma   90.00
#
_symmetry.space_group_name_H-M   'P 1'
#
loop_
_entity.id
_entity.type
_entity.pdbx_description
1 polymer ?
#
loop_
_entity_poly.entity_id
_entity_poly.type
_entity_poly.pdbx_seq_one_letter_code
_entity_poly.pdbx_strand_id
1 'polypeptide(L)' 'MRTTLTIDDDVLAVARALAQRRGGSVGSALSVLARRGFRLTEADDTGDVPTFRVAADAAPITSEDVQQALADWP' A
#
# COMPACT_ATOMS: atom_id res chain seq x y z
N MET A 1 17.59 -12.05 -0.58
CA MET A 1 17.84 -13.00 -1.69
C MET A 1 18.29 -12.23 -2.91
N ARG A 2 19.20 -12.78 -3.74
CA ARG A 2 19.63 -12.19 -5.01
C ARG A 2 19.03 -12.99 -6.16
N THR A 3 18.37 -12.31 -7.08
CA THR A 3 17.65 -12.90 -8.22
C THR A 3 17.75 -11.93 -9.39
N THR A 4 17.84 -12.48 -10.59
CA THR A 4 17.72 -11.71 -11.84
C THR A 4 16.26 -11.73 -12.24
N LEU A 5 15.68 -10.56 -12.47
CA LEU A 5 14.28 -10.39 -12.86
C LEU A 5 14.24 -9.51 -14.10
N THR A 6 13.43 -9.90 -15.08
CA THR A 6 13.07 -9.05 -16.22
C THR A 6 11.83 -8.25 -15.83
N ILE A 7 11.90 -6.92 -15.95
CA ILE A 7 10.81 -5.99 -15.66
C ILE A 7 10.77 -4.90 -16.72
N ASP A 8 9.61 -4.27 -16.87
CA ASP A 8 9.44 -3.12 -17.75
C ASP A 8 10.21 -1.89 -17.21
N ASP A 9 10.59 -1.00 -18.14
CA ASP A 9 11.42 0.16 -17.84
C ASP A 9 10.73 1.17 -16.91
N ASP A 10 9.41 1.28 -16.99
CA ASP A 10 8.59 2.14 -16.12
C ASP A 10 8.61 1.63 -14.66
N VAL A 11 8.50 0.32 -14.45
CA VAL A 11 8.62 -0.32 -13.14
C VAL A 11 10.01 -0.06 -12.56
N LEU A 12 11.06 -0.20 -13.37
CA LEU A 12 12.43 0.10 -12.94
C LEU A 12 12.60 1.58 -12.56
N ALA A 13 12.02 2.50 -13.33
CA ALA A 13 12.05 3.93 -13.05
C ALA A 13 11.39 4.26 -11.69
N VAL A 14 10.21 3.70 -11.43
CA VAL A 14 9.49 3.86 -10.15
C VAL A 14 10.32 3.30 -8.98
N ALA A 15 10.92 2.11 -9.15
CA ALA A 15 11.75 1.50 -8.12
C ALA A 15 12.99 2.35 -7.78
N ARG A 16 13.64 2.96 -8.79
CA ARG A 16 14.78 3.87 -8.60
C ARG A 16 14.36 5.15 -7.86
N ALA A 17 13.26 5.77 -8.27
CA ALA A 17 12.74 6.96 -7.60
C ALA A 17 12.42 6.68 -6.12
N LEU A 18 11.78 5.55 -5.84
CA LEU A 18 11.47 5.14 -4.46
C LEU A 18 12.74 4.86 -3.64
N ALA A 19 13.75 4.22 -4.24
CA ALA A 19 15.02 3.94 -3.59
C ALA A 19 15.77 5.23 -3.20
N GLN A 20 15.80 6.23 -4.10
CA GLN A 20 16.40 7.54 -3.83
C GLN A 20 15.68 8.25 -2.68
N ARG A 21 14.34 8.30 -2.71
CA ARG A 21 13.54 8.96 -1.67
C ARG A 21 13.71 8.34 -0.27
N ARG A 22 14.02 7.04 -0.19
CA ARG A 22 14.15 6.31 1.08
C ARG A 22 15.59 6.06 1.52
N GLY A 23 16.58 6.45 0.72
CA GLY A 23 17.99 6.16 1.01
C GLY A 23 18.30 4.66 1.03
N GLY A 24 17.79 3.89 0.06
CA GLY A 24 17.94 2.43 0.02
C GLY A 24 18.35 1.88 -1.35
N SER A 25 18.42 0.55 -1.46
CA SER A 25 18.71 -0.13 -2.73
C SER A 25 17.48 -0.26 -3.62
N VAL A 26 17.69 -0.34 -4.95
CA VAL A 26 16.60 -0.60 -5.92
C VAL A 26 15.90 -1.92 -5.63
N GLY A 27 16.62 -2.98 -5.25
CA GLY A 27 16.02 -4.27 -4.88
C GLY A 27 15.14 -4.20 -3.63
N SER A 28 15.51 -3.37 -2.64
CA SER A 28 14.67 -3.12 -1.45
C SER A 28 13.40 -2.35 -1.83
N ALA A 29 13.53 -1.32 -2.66
CA ALA A 29 12.39 -0.58 -3.19
C ALA A 29 11.45 -1.47 -4.02
N LEU A 30 11.98 -2.32 -4.88
CA LEU A 30 11.20 -3.28 -5.68
C LEU A 30 10.46 -4.27 -4.77
N SER A 31 11.12 -4.77 -3.72
CA SER A 31 10.49 -5.64 -2.72
C SER A 31 9.33 -4.95 -1.99
N VAL A 32 9.43 -3.64 -1.72
CA VAL A 32 8.32 -2.86 -1.15
C VAL A 32 7.17 -2.75 -2.14
N LEU A 33 7.45 -2.42 -3.41
CA LEU A 33 6.43 -2.30 -4.44
C LEU A 33 5.68 -3.62 -4.64
N ALA A 34 6.41 -4.74 -4.75
CA ALA A 34 5.81 -6.07 -4.84
C ALA A 34 4.90 -6.38 -3.64
N ARG A 35 5.36 -6.12 -2.40
CA ARG A 35 4.53 -6.33 -1.19
C ARG A 35 3.28 -5.46 -1.16
N ARG A 36 3.31 -4.25 -1.73
CA ARG A 36 2.12 -3.40 -1.87
C ARG A 36 1.16 -3.96 -2.91
N GLY A 37 1.67 -4.47 -4.02
CA GLY A 37 0.87 -5.13 -5.06
C GLY A 37 0.20 -6.41 -4.58
N PHE A 38 0.80 -7.16 -3.65
CA PHE A 38 0.17 -8.34 -3.05
C PHE A 38 -1.03 -8.02 -2.14
N ARG A 39 -1.13 -6.79 -1.63
CA ARG A 39 -2.31 -6.35 -0.87
C ARG A 39 -3.39 -5.88 -1.84
N LEU A 40 -3.87 -6.81 -2.67
CA LEU A 40 -5.05 -6.56 -3.47
C LEU A 40 -6.25 -6.50 -2.51
N THR A 41 -6.56 -5.31 -2.03
CA THR A 41 -7.90 -5.05 -1.51
C THR A 41 -8.79 -5.00 -2.75
N GLU A 42 -9.66 -6.00 -2.92
CA GLU A 42 -10.69 -5.95 -3.95
C GLU A 42 -11.51 -4.69 -3.72
N ALA A 43 -11.31 -3.68 -4.58
CA ALA A 43 -12.17 -2.52 -4.61
C ALA A 43 -13.53 -2.99 -5.10
N ASP A 44 -14.57 -2.69 -4.33
CA ASP A 44 -15.95 -2.89 -4.72
C ASP A 44 -16.43 -1.62 -5.42
N ASP A 45 -16.56 -1.71 -6.74
CA ASP A 45 -16.90 -0.60 -7.64
C ASP A 45 -18.40 -0.59 -8.00
N THR A 46 -19.23 -1.18 -7.14
CA THR A 46 -20.69 -1.27 -7.35
C THR A 46 -21.40 0.09 -7.17
N GLY A 47 -20.73 1.09 -6.61
CA GLY A 47 -21.28 2.44 -6.36
C GLY A 47 -20.56 3.56 -7.13
N ASP A 48 -20.98 4.80 -6.90
CA ASP A 48 -20.38 5.99 -7.54
C ASP A 48 -18.95 6.30 -7.06
N VAL A 49 -18.53 5.68 -5.96
CA VAL A 49 -17.19 5.80 -5.38
C VAL A 49 -16.61 4.41 -5.12
N PRO A 50 -15.30 4.20 -5.35
CA PRO A 50 -14.65 2.94 -5.01
C PRO A 50 -14.76 2.66 -3.51
N THR A 51 -15.31 1.51 -3.15
CA THR A 51 -15.38 1.03 -1.76
C THR A 51 -14.51 -0.21 -1.59
N PHE A 52 -14.40 -0.73 -0.37
CA PHE A 52 -13.76 -2.02 -0.10
C PHE A 52 -14.67 -2.82 0.82
N ARG A 53 -14.65 -4.14 0.67
CA ARG A 53 -15.47 -5.01 1.52
C ARG A 53 -14.90 -5.09 2.93
N VAL A 54 -15.78 -4.92 3.90
CA VAL A 54 -15.53 -5.20 5.31
C VAL A 54 -16.32 -6.43 5.73
N ALA A 55 -15.91 -7.09 6.81
CA ALA A 55 -16.69 -8.20 7.37
C ALA A 55 -18.07 -7.69 7.81
N ALA A 56 -19.11 -8.53 7.66
CA ALA A 56 -20.50 -8.14 7.93
C ALA A 56 -20.74 -7.77 9.42
N ASP A 57 -19.89 -8.26 10.31
CA ASP A 57 -19.88 -8.03 11.75
C ASP A 57 -18.84 -6.97 12.19
N ALA A 58 -18.22 -6.27 11.24
CA ALA A 58 -17.25 -5.22 11.55
C ALA A 58 -17.93 -4.10 12.36
N ALA A 59 -17.33 -3.74 13.50
CA ALA A 59 -17.80 -2.63 14.31
C ALA A 59 -17.69 -1.30 13.53
N PRO A 60 -18.69 -0.41 13.63
CA PRO A 60 -18.60 0.91 13.00
C PRO A 60 -17.49 1.72 13.67
N ILE A 61 -16.74 2.48 12.86
CA ILE A 61 -15.79 3.47 13.37
C ILE A 61 -16.58 4.71 13.81
N THR A 62 -16.45 5.09 15.06
CA THR A 62 -17.12 6.24 15.66
C THR A 62 -16.22 7.47 15.71
N SER A 63 -16.81 8.64 15.97
CA SER A 63 -16.06 9.88 16.17
C SER A 63 -15.13 9.84 17.40
N GLU A 64 -15.42 8.99 18.39
CA GLU A 64 -14.57 8.78 19.55
C GLU A 64 -13.30 8.01 19.16
N ASP A 65 -13.44 6.94 18.37
CA ASP A 65 -12.32 6.15 17.85
C ASP A 65 -11.35 7.03 17.04
N VAL A 66 -11.89 7.93 16.21
CA VAL A 66 -11.09 8.88 15.41
C VAL A 66 -10.34 9.87 16.30
N GLN A 67 -10.99 10.41 17.33
CA GLN A 67 -10.34 11.35 18.26
C GLN A 67 -9.23 10.67 19.05
N GLN A 68 -9.43 9.43 19.50
CA GLN A 68 -8.42 8.65 20.20
C GLN A 68 -7.20 8.37 19.31
N ALA A 69 -7.43 7.92 18.07
CA ALA A 69 -6.34 7.63 17.13
C ALA A 69 -5.48 8.87 16.79
N LEU A 70 -6.10 10.07 16.73
CA LEU A 70 -5.38 11.32 16.50
C LEU A 70 -4.59 11.77 17.73
N ALA A 71 -5.10 11.53 18.94
CA ALA A 71 -4.38 11.83 20.18
C ALA A 71 -3.13 10.96 20.35
N ASP A 72 -3.19 9.70 19.88
CA ASP A 72 -2.09 8.75 19.90
C ASP A 72 -1.10 8.92 18.72
N TRP A 73 -1.35 9.87 17.81
CA TRP A 73 -0.50 10.12 16.65
C TRP A 73 0.75 10.95 17.04
N PRO A 74 1.97 10.49 16.71
CA PRO A 74 3.22 11.16 17.09
C PRO A 74 3.49 12.48 16.34
#